data_AF-A0A7S4WDW9-F1
#
_entry.id   AF-A0A7S4WDW9-F1
#
_cell.length_a   1.000
_cell.length_b   1.000
_cell.length_c   1.000
_cell.angle_alpha   90.00
_cell.angle_beta   90.00
_cell.angle_gamma   90.00
#
_symmetry.space_group_name_H-M   'P 1'
#
loop_
_entity.id
_entity.type
_entity.pdbx_description
1 polymer ?
#
loop_
_entity_poly.entity_id
_entity_poly.type
_entity_poly.pdbx_seq_one_letter_code
_entity_poly.pdbx_strand_id
1 'polypeptide(L)'
;GEAAGDLSGFSLSLSQNGTVLAVGAYSNNGDGTGSRSGHVRVYKLDDDTWEWLQLGSDINGEAAGDWSGRSVSLSGDGYSVAIGARHNMGNGDDSGHVRIYRFDNKEWVQLGSDIDGESADGLSGQSVSLSENGLIVAIGAPYNDGNGDKSGHVRVFQLVEPRASSPIPFSVPTSGPSHTPSFMPSPIPSSDPSSIPSLKPSFMPSLEPSFMPSTEPIFMPSSKPSSLPSLELSTMPSTEPSSMPSSQPSFMPSVEPSFMPSDMPSSTPS
;
A
#
# COMPACT_ATOMS: atom_id res chain seq x y z
N GLY A 1 0.42 -19.86 -13.03
CA GLY A 1 1.53 -20.82 -12.97
C GLY A 1 1.90 -21.23 -14.37
N GLU A 2 3.15 -21.03 -14.73
CA GLU A 2 3.73 -21.34 -16.04
C GLU A 2 4.27 -22.77 -16.12
N ALA A 3 4.63 -23.35 -14.97
CA ALA A 3 5.29 -24.64 -14.91
C ALA A 3 4.89 -25.45 -13.66
N ALA A 4 4.97 -26.77 -13.76
CA ALA A 4 4.76 -27.65 -12.62
C ALA A 4 5.79 -27.38 -11.52
N GLY A 5 5.33 -27.11 -10.30
CA GLY A 5 6.19 -26.85 -9.14
C GLY A 5 6.71 -25.42 -9.03
N ASP A 6 6.21 -24.47 -9.82
CA ASP A 6 6.58 -23.04 -9.71
C ASP A 6 6.03 -22.37 -8.42
N LEU A 7 5.00 -22.96 -7.82
CA LEU A 7 4.27 -22.44 -6.66
C LEU A 7 3.72 -21.02 -6.91
N SER A 8 3.26 -20.77 -8.13
CA SER A 8 2.53 -19.56 -8.51
C SER A 8 1.25 -19.41 -7.67
N GLY A 9 1.02 -18.20 -7.13
CA GLY A 9 -0.07 -17.93 -6.19
C GLY A 9 0.30 -18.19 -4.73
N PHE A 10 1.58 -18.49 -4.43
CA PHE A 10 2.02 -18.67 -3.05
C PHE A 10 1.87 -17.38 -2.21
N SER A 11 2.15 -16.22 -2.82
CA SER A 11 1.88 -14.92 -2.23
C SER A 11 1.06 -14.07 -3.19
N LEU A 12 0.16 -13.25 -2.65
CA LEU A 12 -0.82 -12.46 -3.41
C LEU A 12 -0.96 -11.08 -2.76
N SER A 13 -1.15 -10.04 -3.57
CA SER A 13 -1.51 -8.70 -3.10
C SER A 13 -2.38 -8.00 -4.14
N LEU A 14 -3.44 -7.32 -3.68
CA LEU A 14 -4.34 -6.51 -4.52
C LEU A 14 -4.12 -5.01 -4.24
N SER A 15 -4.29 -4.18 -5.26
CA SER A 15 -4.45 -2.73 -5.11
C SER A 15 -5.72 -2.40 -4.30
N GLN A 16 -5.80 -1.18 -3.78
CA GLN A 16 -6.91 -0.74 -2.91
C GLN A 16 -8.27 -0.80 -3.60
N ASN A 17 -8.30 -0.53 -4.90
CA ASN A 17 -9.49 -0.62 -5.76
C ASN A 17 -9.75 -2.04 -6.32
N GLY A 18 -8.85 -3.00 -6.06
CA GLY A 18 -8.97 -4.39 -6.51
C GLY A 18 -8.72 -4.63 -8.01
N THR A 19 -8.23 -3.64 -8.78
CA THR A 19 -8.01 -3.77 -10.24
C THR A 19 -6.59 -4.14 -10.64
N VAL A 20 -5.65 -4.25 -9.68
CA VAL A 20 -4.27 -4.71 -9.92
C VAL A 20 -3.93 -5.81 -8.92
N LEU A 21 -3.35 -6.92 -9.41
CA LEU A 21 -3.03 -8.12 -8.64
C LEU A 21 -1.56 -8.51 -8.84
N ALA A 22 -0.77 -8.54 -7.78
CA ALA A 22 0.56 -9.14 -7.78
C ALA A 22 0.49 -10.60 -7.32
N VAL A 23 1.18 -11.48 -8.04
CA VAL A 23 1.24 -12.93 -7.82
C VAL A 23 2.69 -13.38 -7.72
N GLY A 24 3.10 -13.88 -6.55
CA GLY A 24 4.43 -14.45 -6.32
C GLY A 24 4.49 -15.95 -6.64
N ALA A 25 5.59 -16.36 -7.25
CA ALA A 25 5.89 -17.73 -7.67
C ALA A 25 7.33 -18.13 -7.27
N TYR A 26 7.57 -18.27 -5.97
CA TYR A 26 8.93 -18.32 -5.42
C TYR A 26 9.77 -19.55 -5.83
N SER A 27 9.12 -20.63 -6.27
CA SER A 27 9.80 -21.86 -6.72
C SER A 27 9.89 -21.94 -8.26
N ASN A 28 9.51 -20.88 -8.96
CA ASN A 28 9.74 -20.75 -10.40
C ASN A 28 11.25 -20.62 -10.69
N ASN A 29 11.68 -21.06 -11.87
CA ASN A 29 13.10 -21.09 -12.26
C ASN A 29 13.54 -19.86 -13.08
N GLY A 30 12.69 -18.83 -13.14
CA GLY A 30 12.88 -17.62 -13.95
C GLY A 30 12.96 -17.91 -15.44
N ASP A 31 13.59 -16.98 -16.15
CA ASP A 31 13.98 -17.04 -17.57
C ASP A 31 15.22 -17.92 -17.84
N GLY A 32 15.70 -18.66 -16.83
CA GLY A 32 16.89 -19.51 -16.90
C GLY A 32 17.99 -19.19 -15.90
N THR A 33 17.80 -18.22 -15.00
CA THR A 33 18.76 -17.85 -13.92
C THR A 33 19.02 -18.97 -12.90
N GLY A 34 18.22 -20.03 -12.90
CA GLY A 34 18.49 -21.28 -12.20
C GLY A 34 17.29 -21.77 -11.40
N SER A 35 17.45 -22.88 -10.67
CA SER A 35 16.30 -23.46 -9.96
C SER A 35 15.85 -22.56 -8.80
N ARG A 36 14.54 -22.28 -8.71
CA ARG A 36 13.93 -21.52 -7.61
C ARG A 36 14.51 -20.11 -7.39
N SER A 37 14.92 -19.40 -8.45
CA SER A 37 15.16 -17.95 -8.37
C SER A 37 13.86 -17.20 -8.03
N GLY A 38 12.72 -17.71 -8.52
CA GLY A 38 11.39 -17.17 -8.30
C GLY A 38 11.06 -16.01 -9.23
N HIS A 39 9.78 -15.66 -9.34
CA HIS A 39 9.35 -14.41 -9.99
C HIS A 39 8.10 -13.84 -9.30
N VAL A 40 7.80 -12.59 -9.63
CA VAL A 40 6.50 -11.97 -9.41
C VAL A 40 5.93 -11.53 -10.74
N ARG A 41 4.64 -11.79 -10.93
CA ARG A 41 3.87 -11.29 -12.06
C ARG A 41 2.77 -10.38 -11.57
N VAL A 42 2.58 -9.25 -12.24
CA VAL A 42 1.50 -8.32 -11.93
C VAL A 42 0.48 -8.35 -13.06
N TYR A 43 -0.80 -8.34 -12.70
CA TYR A 43 -1.92 -8.31 -13.62
C TYR A 43 -2.77 -7.07 -13.35
N LYS A 44 -3.38 -6.52 -14.39
CA LYS A 44 -4.39 -5.46 -14.31
C LYS A 44 -5.69 -5.98 -14.92
N LEU A 45 -6.80 -5.72 -14.23
CA LEU A 45 -8.13 -5.97 -14.77
C LEU A 45 -8.41 -4.98 -15.91
N ASP A 46 -8.84 -5.50 -17.06
CA ASP A 46 -9.32 -4.70 -18.17
C ASP A 46 -10.78 -4.28 -17.93
N ASP A 47 -11.05 -2.98 -17.97
CA ASP A 47 -12.35 -2.41 -17.55
C ASP A 47 -13.49 -2.74 -18.54
N ASP A 48 -13.17 -3.01 -19.82
CA ASP A 48 -14.14 -3.33 -20.87
C ASP A 48 -14.47 -4.83 -20.92
N THR A 49 -13.45 -5.70 -20.84
CA THR A 49 -13.58 -7.16 -21.00
C THR A 49 -13.69 -7.93 -19.69
N TRP A 50 -13.29 -7.33 -18.56
CA TRP A 50 -13.16 -7.99 -17.25
C TRP A 50 -12.13 -9.13 -17.23
N GLU A 51 -11.18 -9.15 -18.18
CA GLU A 51 -10.07 -10.08 -18.21
C GLU A 51 -8.86 -9.54 -17.43
N TRP A 52 -8.09 -10.44 -16.79
CA TRP A 52 -6.85 -10.08 -16.11
C TRP A 52 -5.67 -10.12 -17.09
N LEU A 53 -5.29 -8.96 -17.60
CA LEU A 53 -4.17 -8.80 -18.52
C LEU A 53 -2.87 -8.63 -17.74
N GLN A 54 -1.77 -9.21 -18.22
CA GLN A 54 -0.47 -9.05 -17.56
C GLN A 54 0.05 -7.60 -17.73
N LEU A 55 0.42 -6.97 -16.61
CA LEU A 55 0.94 -5.61 -16.55
C LEU A 55 2.47 -5.63 -16.56
N GLY A 56 3.08 -5.46 -17.74
CA GLY A 56 4.53 -5.51 -17.93
C GLY A 56 5.11 -6.92 -17.95
N SER A 57 6.42 -7.04 -18.14
CA SER A 57 7.14 -8.32 -18.07
C SER A 57 7.20 -8.90 -16.65
N ASP A 58 7.55 -10.18 -16.54
CA ASP A 58 7.79 -10.84 -15.26
C ASP A 58 8.97 -10.19 -14.49
N ILE A 59 8.82 -10.07 -13.18
CA ILE A 59 9.87 -9.55 -12.29
C ILE A 59 10.64 -10.75 -11.73
N ASN A 60 11.74 -11.13 -12.38
CA ASN A 60 12.53 -12.31 -12.06
C ASN A 60 13.43 -12.12 -10.82
N GLY A 61 13.67 -13.21 -10.09
CA GLY A 61 14.72 -13.32 -9.08
C GLY A 61 16.13 -13.36 -9.69
N GLU A 62 17.12 -12.94 -8.91
CA GLU A 62 18.48 -12.68 -9.42
C GLU A 62 19.34 -13.93 -9.47
N ALA A 63 19.35 -14.70 -8.39
CA ALA A 63 20.12 -15.93 -8.27
C ALA A 63 19.23 -17.15 -7.95
N ALA A 64 19.74 -18.33 -8.32
CA ALA A 64 19.12 -19.60 -8.01
C ALA A 64 19.02 -19.81 -6.49
N GLY A 65 17.81 -20.04 -5.98
CA GLY A 65 17.57 -20.28 -4.55
C GLY A 65 17.13 -19.06 -3.74
N ASP A 66 17.10 -17.85 -4.30
CA ASP A 66 16.70 -16.63 -3.59
C ASP A 66 15.23 -16.63 -3.11
N TRP A 67 14.37 -17.34 -3.85
CA TRP A 67 12.92 -17.45 -3.65
C TRP A 67 12.21 -16.09 -3.80
N SER A 68 12.48 -15.36 -4.89
CA SER A 68 11.84 -14.08 -5.21
C SER A 68 10.32 -14.24 -5.37
N GLY A 69 9.54 -13.34 -4.79
CA GLY A 69 8.08 -13.48 -4.72
C GLY A 69 7.59 -14.40 -3.60
N ARG A 70 8.44 -14.70 -2.60
CA ARG A 70 8.03 -15.43 -1.39
C ARG A 70 7.12 -14.60 -0.47
N SER A 71 7.21 -13.27 -0.59
CA SER A 71 6.24 -12.28 -0.10
C SER A 71 6.11 -11.14 -1.12
N VAL A 72 4.91 -10.57 -1.25
CA VAL A 72 4.62 -9.43 -2.15
C VAL A 72 3.67 -8.44 -1.49
N SER A 73 3.81 -7.14 -1.77
CA SER A 73 2.84 -6.11 -1.39
C SER A 73 2.76 -5.03 -2.46
N LEU A 74 1.56 -4.74 -2.95
CA LEU A 74 1.28 -3.59 -3.80
C LEU A 74 1.09 -2.31 -3.00
N SER A 75 1.26 -1.17 -3.67
CA SER A 75 0.73 0.13 -3.27
C SER A 75 -0.78 0.21 -3.55
N GLY A 76 -1.44 1.22 -3.00
CA GLY A 76 -2.89 1.43 -3.16
C GLY A 76 -3.31 1.63 -4.62
N ASP A 77 -2.47 2.30 -5.41
CA ASP A 77 -2.65 2.47 -6.87
C ASP A 77 -2.24 1.26 -7.71
N GLY A 78 -1.58 0.25 -7.11
CA GLY A 78 -1.10 -0.95 -7.77
C GLY A 78 0.16 -0.78 -8.64
N TYR A 79 0.72 0.43 -8.78
CA TYR A 79 1.86 0.69 -9.67
C TYR A 79 3.23 0.65 -8.99
N SER A 80 3.28 0.37 -7.69
CA SER A 80 4.51 0.01 -6.97
C SER A 80 4.35 -1.33 -6.28
N VAL A 81 5.41 -2.15 -6.26
CA VAL A 81 5.41 -3.48 -5.63
C VAL A 81 6.68 -3.70 -4.83
N ALA A 82 6.55 -4.14 -3.57
CA ALA A 82 7.64 -4.67 -2.77
C ALA A 82 7.65 -6.20 -2.87
N ILE A 83 8.83 -6.78 -3.05
CA ILE A 83 9.05 -8.22 -3.29
C ILE A 83 10.13 -8.72 -2.34
N GLY A 84 9.79 -9.67 -1.49
CA GLY A 84 10.76 -10.34 -0.61
C GLY A 84 11.30 -11.63 -1.21
N ALA A 85 12.63 -11.81 -1.12
CA ALA A 85 13.32 -13.06 -1.39
C ALA A 85 14.21 -13.41 -0.17
N ARG A 86 13.64 -14.21 0.73
CA ARG A 86 14.19 -14.45 2.07
C ARG A 86 15.44 -15.33 2.12
N HIS A 87 15.72 -16.06 1.03
CA HIS A 87 16.86 -16.98 0.91
C HIS A 87 17.96 -16.40 0.02
N ASN A 88 17.85 -15.13 -0.39
CA ASN A 88 18.96 -14.44 -1.02
C ASN A 88 20.13 -14.30 -0.02
N MET A 89 21.34 -14.55 -0.51
CA MET A 89 22.55 -14.65 0.30
C MET A 89 23.51 -13.46 0.13
N GLY A 90 23.04 -12.33 -0.43
CA GLY A 90 23.86 -11.17 -0.78
C GLY A 90 24.68 -10.58 0.38
N ASN A 91 24.19 -10.72 1.62
CA ASN A 91 24.87 -10.25 2.83
C ASN A 91 25.01 -11.37 3.90
N GLY A 92 25.11 -12.63 3.46
CA GLY A 92 25.29 -13.81 4.31
C GLY A 92 24.24 -14.90 4.05
N ASP A 93 24.54 -16.14 4.44
CA ASP A 93 23.65 -17.30 4.27
C ASP A 93 22.24 -16.98 4.81
N ASP A 94 21.19 -17.12 3.97
CA ASP A 94 19.80 -16.84 4.32
C ASP A 94 19.56 -15.45 4.98
N SER A 95 20.38 -14.44 4.66
CA SER A 95 20.16 -13.06 5.13
C SER A 95 18.83 -12.50 4.62
N GLY A 96 18.48 -12.86 3.38
CA GLY A 96 17.33 -12.38 2.64
C GLY A 96 17.49 -10.94 2.16
N HIS A 97 16.64 -10.54 1.23
CA HIS A 97 16.57 -9.16 0.73
C HIS A 97 15.14 -8.79 0.32
N VAL A 98 14.90 -7.50 0.10
CA VAL A 98 13.69 -6.96 -0.51
C VAL A 98 14.05 -6.02 -1.64
N ARG A 99 13.35 -6.15 -2.77
CA ARG A 99 13.42 -5.22 -3.90
C ARG A 99 12.07 -4.54 -4.08
N ILE A 100 12.10 -3.26 -4.46
CA ILE A 100 10.91 -2.45 -4.72
C ILE A 100 10.93 -2.06 -6.19
N TYR A 101 9.81 -2.22 -6.89
CA TYR A 101 9.67 -1.80 -8.29
C TYR A 101 8.53 -0.81 -8.44
N ARG A 102 8.62 0.03 -9.47
CA ARG A 102 7.54 0.89 -9.94
C ARG A 102 7.36 0.71 -11.43
N PHE A 103 6.10 0.63 -11.85
CA PHE A 103 5.76 0.54 -13.27
C PHE A 103 5.88 1.93 -13.92
N ASP A 104 6.65 2.03 -15.01
CA ASP A 104 6.92 3.29 -15.72
C ASP A 104 5.98 3.56 -16.90
N ASN A 105 4.88 2.80 -16.99
CA ASN A 105 3.95 2.65 -18.12
C ASN A 105 4.42 1.70 -19.25
N LYS A 106 5.59 1.06 -19.11
CA LYS A 106 6.12 0.05 -20.05
C LYS A 106 6.69 -1.17 -19.33
N GLU A 107 7.52 -0.96 -18.32
CA GLU A 107 8.25 -2.00 -17.60
C GLU A 107 8.32 -1.72 -16.09
N TRP A 108 8.67 -2.76 -15.32
CA TRP A 108 8.87 -2.64 -13.87
C TRP A 108 10.31 -2.23 -13.58
N VAL A 109 10.50 -0.97 -13.21
CA VAL A 109 11.81 -0.38 -12.93
C VAL A 109 12.09 -0.46 -11.44
N GLN A 110 13.27 -0.96 -11.05
CA GLN A 110 13.66 -1.06 -9.64
C GLN A 110 13.88 0.34 -9.03
N LEU A 111 13.33 0.55 -7.84
CA LEU A 111 13.47 1.78 -7.07
C LEU A 111 14.62 1.67 -6.06
N GLY A 112 15.79 2.18 -6.46
CA GLY A 112 16.99 2.18 -5.63
C GLY A 112 17.71 0.83 -5.63
N SER A 113 18.69 0.70 -4.74
CA SER A 113 19.42 -0.54 -4.50
C SER A 113 18.58 -1.54 -3.69
N ASP A 114 19.04 -2.78 -3.65
CA ASP A 114 18.45 -3.85 -2.86
C ASP A 114 18.48 -3.52 -1.36
N ILE A 115 17.46 -3.99 -0.64
CA ILE A 115 17.37 -3.81 0.81
C ILE A 115 17.76 -5.13 1.48
N ASP A 116 19.06 -5.32 1.64
CA ASP A 116 19.65 -6.54 2.19
C ASP A 116 19.36 -6.72 3.69
N GLY A 117 19.26 -7.98 4.11
CA GLY A 117 19.26 -8.42 5.51
C GLY A 117 20.58 -8.07 6.22
N GLU A 118 20.51 -7.83 7.53
CA GLU A 118 21.67 -7.34 8.32
C GLU A 118 22.54 -8.47 8.90
N SER A 119 22.04 -9.71 8.86
CA SER A 119 22.69 -10.89 9.42
C SER A 119 22.33 -12.11 8.58
N ALA A 120 23.22 -13.11 8.58
CA ALA A 120 22.86 -14.47 8.19
C ALA A 120 21.66 -14.99 9.00
N ASP A 121 20.95 -15.98 8.45
CA ASP A 121 19.74 -16.64 8.96
C ASP A 121 18.56 -15.72 9.30
N GLY A 122 18.67 -14.40 9.10
CA GLY A 122 17.65 -13.43 9.51
C GLY A 122 16.34 -13.55 8.73
N LEU A 123 16.37 -14.07 7.50
CA LEU A 123 15.25 -14.14 6.55
C LEU A 123 14.56 -12.79 6.32
N SER A 124 15.32 -11.73 6.05
CA SER A 124 14.74 -10.43 5.70
C SER A 124 13.91 -10.55 4.42
N GLY A 125 12.72 -9.93 4.41
CA GLY A 125 11.75 -10.12 3.33
C GLY A 125 10.88 -11.38 3.46
N GLN A 126 10.95 -12.10 4.60
CA GLN A 126 9.95 -13.12 4.95
C GLN A 126 8.51 -12.56 4.87
N SER A 127 8.33 -11.31 5.30
CA SER A 127 7.12 -10.52 5.08
C SER A 127 7.49 -9.09 4.67
N VAL A 128 6.66 -8.52 3.79
CA VAL A 128 6.75 -7.12 3.36
C VAL A 128 5.36 -6.49 3.43
N SER A 129 5.31 -5.19 3.70
CA SER A 129 4.10 -4.38 3.64
C SER A 129 4.47 -3.01 3.08
N LEU A 130 3.81 -2.62 1.99
CA LEU A 130 4.03 -1.33 1.32
C LEU A 130 2.88 -0.37 1.67
N SER A 131 3.21 0.90 1.90
CA SER A 131 2.20 1.92 2.16
C SER A 131 1.33 2.20 0.94
N GLU A 132 0.13 2.73 1.16
CA GLU A 132 -0.85 3.08 0.12
C GLU A 132 -0.25 3.96 -0.99
N ASN A 133 0.62 4.90 -0.64
CA ASN A 133 1.31 5.79 -1.58
C ASN A 133 2.61 5.22 -2.18
N GLY A 134 2.99 3.97 -1.87
CA GLY A 134 4.21 3.31 -2.35
C GLY A 134 5.53 3.83 -1.76
N LEU A 135 5.50 4.83 -0.86
CA LEU A 135 6.71 5.51 -0.39
C LEU A 135 7.35 4.91 0.86
N ILE A 136 6.67 4.02 1.60
CA ILE A 136 7.19 3.42 2.82
C ILE A 136 7.01 1.91 2.76
N VAL A 137 8.09 1.15 2.98
CA VAL A 137 8.03 -0.31 3.13
C VAL A 137 8.41 -0.72 4.55
N ALA A 138 7.66 -1.65 5.12
CA ALA A 138 8.02 -2.38 6.34
C ALA A 138 8.43 -3.81 5.97
N ILE A 139 9.57 -4.26 6.49
CA ILE A 139 10.22 -5.54 6.15
C ILE A 139 10.46 -6.34 7.42
N GLY A 140 9.88 -7.55 7.49
CA GLY A 140 10.07 -8.48 8.60
C GLY A 140 11.24 -9.43 8.38
N ALA A 141 12.02 -9.67 9.44
CA ALA A 141 13.08 -10.66 9.53
C ALA A 141 12.92 -11.41 10.88
N PRO A 142 12.14 -12.50 10.95
CA PRO A 142 11.68 -13.08 12.21
C PRO A 142 12.78 -13.80 13.01
N TYR A 143 13.93 -14.07 12.40
CA TYR A 143 15.03 -14.81 13.01
C TYR A 143 16.30 -13.98 13.21
N ASN A 144 16.22 -12.65 13.01
CA ASN A 144 17.35 -11.78 13.30
C ASN A 144 17.64 -11.71 14.81
N ASP A 145 18.93 -11.76 15.15
CA ASP A 145 19.42 -11.89 16.52
C ASP A 145 19.80 -10.57 17.21
N GLY A 146 19.49 -9.41 16.59
CA GLY A 146 19.98 -8.10 17.04
C GLY A 146 19.67 -7.73 18.49
N ASN A 147 18.61 -8.32 19.07
CA ASN A 147 18.23 -8.17 20.48
C ASN A 147 18.21 -9.51 21.27
N GLY A 148 18.90 -10.56 20.76
CA GLY A 148 18.93 -11.92 21.30
C GLY A 148 18.41 -12.98 20.33
N ASP A 149 18.73 -14.26 20.60
CA ASP A 149 18.40 -15.43 19.74
C ASP A 149 16.95 -15.40 19.26
N LYS A 150 16.80 -15.21 17.94
CA LYS A 150 15.55 -15.18 17.18
C LYS A 150 14.50 -14.24 17.77
N SER A 151 14.97 -13.12 18.34
CA SER A 151 14.13 -12.01 18.79
C SER A 151 13.36 -11.35 17.65
N GLY A 152 13.94 -11.36 16.44
CA GLY A 152 13.35 -10.85 15.21
C GLY A 152 13.40 -9.33 15.10
N HIS A 153 13.29 -8.81 13.88
CA HIS A 153 13.16 -7.39 13.63
C HIS A 153 12.08 -7.04 12.60
N VAL A 154 11.66 -5.78 12.63
CA VAL A 154 11.04 -5.10 11.49
C VAL A 154 11.85 -3.84 11.20
N ARG A 155 12.30 -3.69 9.96
CA ARG A 155 12.91 -2.44 9.46
C ARG A 155 11.91 -1.70 8.59
N VAL A 156 11.92 -0.38 8.66
CA VAL A 156 11.03 0.49 7.89
C VAL A 156 11.88 1.47 7.09
N PHE A 157 11.65 1.50 5.78
CA PHE A 157 12.38 2.34 4.84
C PHE A 157 11.42 3.29 4.14
N GLN A 158 11.88 4.52 3.89
CA GLN A 158 11.13 5.51 3.12
C GLN A 158 11.89 5.81 1.83
N LEU A 159 11.20 5.77 0.69
CA LEU A 159 11.70 6.29 -0.57
C LEU A 159 11.80 7.83 -0.45
N VAL A 160 13.03 8.32 -0.43
CA VAL A 160 13.31 9.75 -0.49
C VAL A 160 13.71 10.06 -1.93
N GLU A 161 12.77 10.61 -2.71
CA GLU A 161 13.14 11.20 -4.00
C GLU A 161 14.23 12.25 -3.78
N PRO A 162 15.30 12.26 -4.60
CA PRO A 162 16.33 13.29 -4.48
C PRO A 162 15.66 14.63 -4.74
N ARG A 163 15.52 15.44 -3.67
CA ARG A 163 14.97 16.80 -3.77
C ARG A 163 15.72 17.49 -4.90
N ALA A 164 15.00 17.85 -5.97
CA ALA A 164 15.56 18.65 -7.04
C ALA A 164 16.28 19.83 -6.38
N SER A 165 17.60 19.88 -6.57
CA SER A 165 18.47 20.85 -5.92
C SER A 165 18.24 22.21 -6.55
N SER A 166 17.11 22.83 -6.19
CA SER A 166 16.76 24.19 -6.57
C SER A 166 17.92 25.07 -6.11
N PRO A 167 18.72 25.62 -7.04
CA PRO A 167 19.89 26.38 -6.67
C PRO A 167 19.38 27.73 -6.18
N ILE A 168 19.16 27.84 -4.87
CA ILE A 168 18.86 29.13 -4.24
C ILE A 168 20.13 29.97 -4.45
N PRO A 169 20.12 31.02 -5.31
CA PRO A 169 21.30 31.86 -5.44
C PRO A 169 21.41 32.63 -4.13
N PHE A 170 22.44 32.32 -3.33
CA PHE A 170 22.72 33.03 -2.09
C PHE A 170 23.30 34.40 -2.43
N SER A 171 22.42 35.33 -2.85
CA SER A 171 22.77 36.71 -3.14
C SER A 171 23.06 37.44 -1.83
N VAL A 172 24.33 37.38 -1.41
CA VAL A 172 24.85 38.20 -0.31
C VAL A 172 24.58 39.67 -0.62
N PRO A 173 23.82 40.40 0.20
CA PRO A 173 23.53 41.81 -0.05
C PRO A 173 24.78 42.65 0.28
N THR A 174 25.51 43.05 -0.76
CA THR A 174 26.61 44.01 -0.63
C THR A 174 26.08 45.44 -0.48
N SER A 175 25.91 45.91 0.76
CA SER A 175 25.83 47.36 1.03
C SER A 175 26.22 47.71 2.48
N GLY A 176 27.21 48.59 2.61
CA GLY A 176 27.67 49.11 3.90
C GLY A 176 28.94 49.95 3.74
N PRO A 177 28.86 51.29 3.68
CA PRO A 177 30.04 52.14 3.55
C PRO A 177 30.81 52.20 4.88
N SER A 178 32.13 52.06 4.82
CA SER A 178 33.00 52.16 5.98
C SER A 178 33.23 53.62 6.37
N HIS A 179 32.72 54.01 7.53
CA HIS A 179 33.11 55.25 8.21
C HIS A 179 33.33 54.97 9.70
N THR A 180 34.60 54.98 10.12
CA THR A 180 35.01 54.94 11.51
C THR A 180 35.00 56.34 12.12
N PRO A 181 34.52 56.48 13.35
CA PRO A 181 35.02 57.51 14.25
C PRO A 181 35.47 56.92 15.60
N SER A 182 36.71 57.19 15.98
CA SER A 182 37.22 57.00 17.33
C SER A 182 36.85 58.21 18.21
N PHE A 183 36.36 58.02 19.43
CA PHE A 183 36.65 58.90 20.59
C PHE A 183 36.28 58.25 21.94
N MET A 184 36.80 58.82 23.04
CA MET A 184 36.91 58.27 24.40
C MET A 184 35.66 58.48 25.31
N PRO A 185 35.58 57.88 26.53
CA PRO A 185 34.31 57.65 27.24
C PRO A 185 33.98 58.57 28.45
N SER A 186 32.72 58.44 28.92
CA SER A 186 32.17 58.77 30.27
C SER A 186 31.72 60.24 30.54
N PRO A 187 30.95 60.52 31.63
CA PRO A 187 29.57 60.06 31.91
C PRO A 187 28.64 61.20 32.44
N ILE A 188 27.30 61.00 32.57
CA ILE A 188 26.38 61.73 33.50
C ILE A 188 24.97 61.06 33.51
N PRO A 189 24.28 60.92 34.67
CA PRO A 189 22.87 60.50 34.75
C PRO A 189 21.92 61.54 35.41
N SER A 190 20.69 61.67 34.90
CA SER A 190 19.53 62.37 35.51
C SER A 190 18.28 62.24 34.60
N SER A 191 17.01 62.16 35.02
CA SER A 191 16.40 61.96 36.35
C SER A 191 14.86 61.80 36.22
N ASP A 192 14.31 60.76 36.85
CA ASP A 192 12.91 60.58 37.33
C ASP A 192 11.64 60.63 36.41
N PRO A 193 10.50 60.04 36.86
CA PRO A 193 9.42 59.53 35.97
C PRO A 193 7.99 60.10 36.22
N SER A 194 7.02 59.83 35.32
CA SER A 194 5.58 60.04 35.60
C SER A 194 4.57 59.24 34.74
N SER A 195 3.94 58.24 35.35
CA SER A 195 2.48 57.89 35.35
C SER A 195 1.52 58.05 34.15
N ILE A 196 0.87 56.91 33.80
CA ILE A 196 -0.60 56.68 33.63
C ILE A 196 -1.29 57.02 32.26
N PRO A 197 -2.36 56.27 31.82
CA PRO A 197 -2.54 55.90 30.40
C PRO A 197 -3.90 56.29 29.73
N SER A 198 -4.26 55.56 28.66
CA SER A 198 -5.36 55.69 27.65
C SER A 198 -4.83 56.26 26.31
N LEU A 199 -5.23 55.77 25.12
CA LEU A 199 -6.59 55.49 24.63
C LEU A 199 -6.69 54.20 23.77
N LYS A 200 -7.90 53.64 23.69
CA LYS A 200 -8.29 52.52 22.80
C LYS A 200 -8.61 53.05 21.39
N PRO A 201 -8.14 52.37 20.33
CA PRO A 201 -8.95 52.16 19.13
C PRO A 201 -9.25 50.69 18.89
N SER A 202 -10.48 50.39 18.44
CA SER A 202 -10.92 49.07 18.02
C SER A 202 -10.57 48.80 16.56
N PHE A 203 -9.89 47.69 16.29
CA PHE A 203 -9.95 47.02 14.99
C PHE A 203 -10.23 45.53 15.19
N MET A 204 -11.31 45.07 14.58
CA MET A 204 -11.70 43.67 14.49
C MET A 204 -11.41 43.22 13.05
N PRO A 205 -10.71 42.09 12.89
CA PRO A 205 -11.12 41.12 11.89
C PRO A 205 -11.36 39.75 12.53
N SER A 206 -12.43 39.11 12.10
CA SER A 206 -12.76 37.72 12.41
C SER A 206 -11.73 36.75 11.84
N LEU A 207 -11.37 35.71 12.61
CA LEU A 207 -11.54 34.30 12.26
C LEU A 207 -10.99 33.42 13.42
N GLU A 208 -11.86 32.60 13.99
CA GLU A 208 -11.53 31.50 14.92
C GLU A 208 -12.13 30.20 14.32
N PRO A 209 -11.64 28.99 14.63
CA PRO A 209 -11.43 28.55 16.02
C PRO A 209 -10.15 27.75 16.34
N SER A 210 -9.71 27.95 17.59
CA SER A 210 -9.05 27.01 18.52
C SER A 210 -8.32 25.75 18.00
N PHE A 211 -7.00 25.73 18.19
CA PHE A 211 -6.28 24.48 18.50
C PHE A 211 -6.51 24.11 19.98
N MET A 212 -6.93 22.87 20.25
CA MET A 212 -6.83 22.25 21.58
C MET A 212 -5.91 21.01 21.48
N PRO A 213 -4.76 20.99 22.15
CA PRO A 213 -4.01 19.75 22.39
C PRO A 213 -4.56 19.05 23.64
N SER A 214 -4.91 17.76 23.53
CA SER A 214 -5.18 16.91 24.70
C SER A 214 -4.07 15.88 24.88
N THR A 215 -3.13 16.17 25.77
CA THR A 215 -2.19 15.19 26.32
C THR A 215 -2.85 14.43 27.46
N GLU A 216 -2.95 13.10 27.36
CA GLU A 216 -2.27 12.16 28.28
C GLU A 216 -2.62 10.67 27.95
N PRO A 217 -1.67 9.73 28.09
CA PRO A 217 -1.89 8.30 27.85
C PRO A 217 -2.05 7.49 29.15
N ILE A 218 -2.82 6.39 29.11
CA ILE A 218 -2.76 5.34 30.15
C ILE A 218 -2.73 3.95 29.51
N PHE A 219 -1.64 3.22 29.75
CA PHE A 219 -1.48 1.79 29.49
C PHE A 219 -1.32 1.07 30.83
N MET A 220 -1.94 -0.11 31.01
CA MET A 220 -1.41 -1.13 31.93
C MET A 220 -1.98 -2.53 31.61
N PRO A 221 -1.13 -3.58 31.47
CA PRO A 221 -1.55 -4.96 31.19
C PRO A 221 -1.37 -5.91 32.40
N SER A 222 -2.00 -7.10 32.38
CA SER A 222 -1.38 -8.39 32.79
C SER A 222 -2.30 -9.64 32.70
N SER A 223 -1.72 -10.75 32.20
CA SER A 223 -1.77 -12.18 32.62
C SER A 223 -3.02 -12.82 33.29
N LYS A 224 -3.37 -14.12 33.15
CA LYS A 224 -2.74 -15.36 32.59
C LYS A 224 -3.85 -16.43 32.27
N PRO A 225 -3.58 -17.60 31.64
CA PRO A 225 -4.60 -18.44 30.97
C PRO A 225 -4.99 -19.80 31.62
N SER A 226 -6.11 -20.37 31.12
CA SER A 226 -6.59 -21.78 31.21
C SER A 226 -7.82 -21.94 30.27
N SER A 227 -8.18 -23.08 29.63
CA SER A 227 -7.61 -24.45 29.52
C SER A 227 -8.05 -25.12 28.17
N LEU A 228 -8.35 -26.44 28.13
CA LEU A 228 -8.77 -27.22 26.93
C LEU A 228 -10.15 -27.95 27.14
N PRO A 229 -10.62 -28.91 26.31
CA PRO A 229 -11.73 -28.68 25.36
C PRO A 229 -12.91 -29.69 25.49
N SER A 230 -13.96 -29.56 24.68
CA SER A 230 -14.95 -30.64 24.49
C SER A 230 -15.57 -30.67 23.09
N LEU A 231 -15.53 -31.87 22.50
CA LEU A 231 -16.15 -32.27 21.23
C LEU A 231 -17.68 -32.13 21.26
N GLU A 232 -18.30 -32.01 20.09
CA GLU A 232 -19.47 -32.79 19.63
C GLU A 232 -19.71 -32.49 18.13
N LEU A 233 -19.72 -33.53 17.30
CA LEU A 233 -20.01 -33.48 15.86
C LEU A 233 -21.04 -34.58 15.56
N SER A 234 -22.28 -34.21 15.23
CA SER A 234 -23.36 -35.18 14.96
C SER A 234 -24.26 -34.84 13.76
N THR A 235 -23.83 -35.32 12.59
CA THR A 235 -24.62 -36.08 11.59
C THR A 235 -26.07 -35.69 11.21
N MET A 236 -26.22 -35.04 10.04
CA MET A 236 -26.94 -35.53 8.82
C MET A 236 -28.51 -35.67 8.81
N PRO A 237 -29.21 -35.96 7.67
CA PRO A 237 -30.04 -34.95 6.96
C PRO A 237 -31.51 -35.38 6.63
N SER A 238 -32.34 -34.51 6.03
CA SER A 238 -33.53 -34.91 5.22
C SER A 238 -34.11 -33.83 4.27
N THR A 239 -34.95 -34.27 3.33
CA THR A 239 -35.76 -33.49 2.37
C THR A 239 -37.17 -33.13 2.93
N GLU A 240 -38.16 -32.52 2.25
CA GLU A 240 -38.43 -32.04 0.85
C GLU A 240 -39.42 -30.81 0.90
N PRO A 241 -39.82 -30.14 -0.21
CA PRO A 241 -40.54 -28.84 -0.18
C PRO A 241 -42.09 -28.90 -0.25
N SER A 242 -42.78 -27.78 0.01
CA SER A 242 -44.26 -27.67 -0.16
C SER A 242 -44.84 -26.31 -0.61
N SER A 243 -45.35 -26.30 -1.85
CA SER A 243 -46.62 -25.72 -2.38
C SER A 243 -47.19 -24.31 -2.00
N MET A 244 -47.13 -23.41 -3.00
CA MET A 244 -48.20 -22.57 -3.62
C MET A 244 -48.92 -21.36 -2.90
N PRO A 245 -49.44 -20.37 -3.69
CA PRO A 245 -49.90 -19.05 -3.20
C PRO A 245 -51.43 -18.78 -3.32
N SER A 246 -51.93 -17.65 -2.80
CA SER A 246 -53.19 -17.04 -3.26
C SER A 246 -53.38 -15.54 -2.92
N SER A 247 -53.83 -14.73 -3.89
CA SER A 247 -54.83 -13.63 -3.77
C SER A 247 -55.00 -12.89 -5.12
N GLN A 248 -56.23 -12.48 -5.46
CA GLN A 248 -56.66 -11.94 -6.78
C GLN A 248 -57.83 -10.92 -6.56
N PRO A 249 -58.45 -10.24 -7.58
CA PRO A 249 -58.07 -8.92 -8.10
C PRO A 249 -59.22 -7.86 -8.12
N SER A 250 -58.94 -6.65 -8.62
CA SER A 250 -59.82 -5.75 -9.41
C SER A 250 -58.96 -4.54 -9.86
N PHE A 251 -59.14 -3.85 -11.00
CA PHE A 251 -60.33 -3.35 -11.71
C PHE A 251 -60.13 -3.28 -13.25
N MET A 252 -61.22 -3.08 -13.99
CA MET A 252 -61.26 -2.67 -15.41
C MET A 252 -62.34 -1.57 -15.58
N PRO A 253 -62.28 -0.68 -16.59
CA PRO A 253 -63.19 -0.88 -17.74
C PRO A 253 -62.72 -0.37 -19.13
N SER A 254 -63.17 -1.11 -20.16
CA SER A 254 -63.52 -0.76 -21.55
C SER A 254 -63.02 0.53 -22.26
N VAL A 255 -62.43 0.35 -23.45
CA VAL A 255 -62.86 1.00 -24.72
C VAL A 255 -62.62 0.03 -25.89
N GLU A 256 -63.60 -0.12 -26.80
CA GLU A 256 -63.47 -0.75 -28.13
C GLU A 256 -63.52 0.37 -29.19
N PRO A 257 -62.90 0.22 -30.38
CA PRO A 257 -63.76 -0.09 -31.53
C PRO A 257 -63.15 -1.06 -32.55
N SER A 258 -64.05 -1.65 -33.33
CA SER A 258 -63.84 -2.71 -34.32
C SER A 258 -63.34 -2.20 -35.68
N PHE A 259 -62.51 -3.01 -36.35
CA PHE A 259 -62.40 -3.02 -37.82
C PHE A 259 -62.06 -4.42 -38.36
N MET A 260 -62.93 -4.89 -39.24
CA MET A 260 -62.73 -5.92 -40.26
C MET A 260 -63.44 -5.38 -41.53
N PRO A 261 -63.09 -5.78 -42.78
CA PRO A 261 -62.96 -7.20 -43.14
C PRO A 261 -61.92 -7.57 -44.23
N SER A 262 -61.79 -8.89 -44.43
CA SER A 262 -61.46 -9.64 -45.66
C SER A 262 -60.23 -9.27 -46.52
N ASP A 263 -59.34 -10.26 -46.73
CA ASP A 263 -59.30 -11.00 -48.00
C ASP A 263 -58.50 -12.33 -47.90
N MET A 264 -58.98 -13.34 -48.63
CA MET A 264 -58.34 -14.62 -49.01
C MET A 264 -58.38 -14.70 -50.55
N PRO A 265 -57.65 -15.59 -51.27
CA PRO A 265 -56.96 -16.83 -50.86
C PRO A 265 -55.46 -16.79 -51.31
N SER A 266 -54.69 -17.82 -51.74
CA SER A 266 -54.93 -19.25 -52.02
C SER A 266 -53.66 -20.12 -52.00
N SER A 267 -53.88 -21.44 -51.98
CA SER A 267 -53.11 -22.50 -52.68
C SER A 267 -51.58 -22.59 -52.57
N THR A 268 -51.13 -23.61 -51.84
CA THR A 268 -49.99 -24.49 -52.20
C THR A 268 -50.24 -25.17 -53.58
N PRO A 269 -49.23 -25.66 -54.33
CA PRO A 269 -48.36 -26.80 -54.00
C PRO A 269 -46.89 -26.62 -54.49
N SER A 270 -45.92 -27.55 -54.38
CA SER A 270 -45.83 -28.92 -53.82
C SER A 270 -44.54 -29.05 -53.02
#